data_AF-A0A440HQT4-F1
#
_entry.id   AF-A0A440HQT4-F1
#
_cell.length_a   1.000
_cell.length_b   1.000
_cell.length_c   1.000
_cell.angle_alpha   90.00
_cell.angle_beta   90.00
_cell.angle_gamma   90.00
#
_symmetry.space_group_name_H-M   'P 1'
#
loop_
_entity.id
_entity.type
_entity.pdbx_description
1 polymer ?
#
loop_
_entity_poly.entity_id
_entity_poly.type
_entity_poly.pdbx_seq_one_letter_code
_entity_poly.pdbx_strand_id
1 'polypeptide(L)' 'KSAHALEQDRPDVLKRRRDWFDGQLDLDPAKLVFIDETGLSTKMARLRGRAPRGERCRAGVPHGHWKTTTFTGA' A
#
# COMPACT_ATOMS: atom_id res chain seq x y z
N LYS A 1 -1.61 12.52 1.77
CA LYS A 1 -2.16 11.81 2.95
C LYS A 1 -1.52 10.44 2.97
N SER A 2 -0.78 10.10 4.02
CA SER A 2 -0.23 8.77 4.21
C SER A 2 -1.29 7.90 4.88
N ALA A 3 -1.49 6.68 4.40
CA ALA A 3 -2.36 5.73 5.07
C ALA A 3 -1.63 5.16 6.29
N HIS A 4 -2.32 5.12 7.43
CA HIS A 4 -1.85 4.44 8.66
C HIS A 4 -2.84 3.33 8.97
N ALA A 5 -2.35 2.11 9.15
CA ALA A 5 -3.19 0.99 9.51
C ALA A 5 -3.44 1.02 11.02
N LEU A 6 -4.68 1.29 11.44
CA LEU A 6 -5.06 1.37 12.86
C LEU A 6 -4.73 0.09 13.65
N GLU A 7 -4.68 -1.06 13.00
CA GLU A 7 -4.25 -2.31 13.61
C GLU A 7 -2.82 -2.23 14.16
N GLN A 8 -1.96 -1.39 13.57
CA GLN A 8 -0.60 -1.18 14.10
C GLN A 8 -0.59 -0.57 15.50
N ASP A 9 -1.65 0.14 15.91
CA ASP A 9 -1.75 0.77 17.23
C ASP A 9 -2.34 -0.18 18.29
N ARG A 10 -2.82 -1.37 17.89
CA ARG A 10 -3.33 -2.35 18.85
C ARG A 10 -2.20 -2.83 19.77
N PRO A 11 -2.41 -2.88 21.10
CA PRO A 11 -1.36 -3.20 22.06
C PRO A 11 -0.65 -4.55 21.79
N ASP A 12 -1.40 -5.56 21.35
CA ASP A 12 -0.85 -6.88 21.02
C ASP A 12 0.02 -6.85 19.76
N VAL A 13 -0.37 -6.06 18.75
CA VAL A 13 0.40 -5.88 17.51
C VAL A 13 1.67 -5.06 17.79
N LEU A 14 1.57 -3.97 18.55
CA LEU A 14 2.73 -3.17 18.96
C LEU A 14 3.75 -4.01 19.71
N LYS A 15 3.31 -4.82 20.67
CA LYS A 15 4.20 -5.71 21.42
C LYS A 15 4.93 -6.67 20.48
N ARG A 16 4.20 -7.36 19.61
CA ARG A 16 4.80 -8.30 18.64
C ARG A 16 5.78 -7.63 17.68
N ARG A 17 5.50 -6.40 17.22
CA ARG A 17 6.40 -5.65 16.35
C ARG A 17 7.70 -5.27 17.06
N ARG A 18 7.63 -4.88 18.34
CA ARG A 18 8.82 -4.60 19.16
C ARG A 18 9.64 -5.86 19.40
N ASP A 19 8.98 -6.93 19.86
CA ASP A 19 9.63 -8.22 20.11
C ASP A 19 10.33 -8.75 18.83
N TRP A 20 9.69 -8.61 17.66
CA TRP A 20 10.30 -8.98 16.37
C TRP A 20 11.49 -8.09 16.01
N PHE A 21 11.38 -6.78 16.22
CA PHE A 21 12.45 -5.81 15.90
C PHE A 21 13.69 -6.05 16.77
N ASP A 22 13.49 -6.26 18.07
CA ASP A 22 14.57 -6.52 19.03
C ASP A 22 15.32 -7.82 18.69
N GLY A 23 14.61 -8.84 18.20
CA GLY A 23 15.18 -10.11 17.76
C GLY A 23 15.86 -10.09 16.38
N GLN A 24 15.80 -8.99 15.62
CA GLN A 24 16.39 -8.96 14.27
C GLN A 24 17.91 -9.09 14.27
N LEU A 25 18.59 -8.64 15.34
CA LEU A 25 20.05 -8.68 15.42
C LEU A 25 20.62 -10.11 15.44
N ASP A 26 19.80 -11.09 15.84
CA ASP A 26 20.18 -12.51 15.88
C ASP A 26 19.95 -13.22 14.52
N LEU A 27 19.33 -12.56 13.55
CA LEU A 27 19.08 -13.12 12.22
C LEU A 27 20.28 -12.91 11.29
N ASP A 28 20.63 -13.94 10.51
CA ASP A 28 21.60 -13.83 9.42
C ASP A 28 20.91 -13.27 8.16
N PRO A 29 21.17 -12.01 7.77
CA PRO A 29 20.43 -11.39 6.66
C PRO A 29 20.67 -12.09 5.31
N ALA A 30 21.80 -12.78 5.14
CA ALA A 30 22.12 -13.47 3.89
C ALA A 30 21.28 -14.74 3.67
N LYS A 31 20.56 -15.20 4.70
CA LYS A 31 19.68 -16.38 4.65
C LYS A 31 18.19 -16.02 4.66
N LEU A 32 17.85 -14.73 4.77
CA LEU A 32 16.47 -14.28 4.78
C LEU A 32 15.91 -14.19 3.35
N VAL A 33 14.72 -14.72 3.15
CA VAL A 33 13.93 -14.59 1.93
C VAL A 33 12.60 -13.96 2.32
N PHE A 34 12.23 -12.84 1.67
CA PHE A 34 11.03 -12.09 2.00
C PHE A 34 9.97 -12.32 0.93
N ILE A 35 8.85 -12.91 1.33
CA ILE A 35 7.73 -13.15 0.42
C ILE A 35 6.72 -12.03 0.58
N ASP A 36 6.29 -11.45 -0.54
CA ASP A 36 5.26 -10.41 -0.58
C ASP A 36 4.28 -10.64 -1.73
N GLU A 37 3.07 -10.10 -1.56
CA GLU A 37 2.04 -10.04 -2.58
C GLU A 37 1.72 -8.58 -2.91
N THR A 38 1.90 -8.21 -4.18
CA THR A 38 1.54 -6.88 -4.68
C THR A 38 0.38 -6.96 -5.65
N GLY A 39 -0.70 -6.23 -5.36
CA GLY A 39 -1.84 -6.03 -6.25
C GLY A 39 -1.70 -4.76 -7.09
N LEU A 40 -1.83 -4.90 -8.41
CA LEU A 40 -1.87 -3.80 -9.36
C LEU A 40 -3.27 -3.70 -9.98
N SER A 41 -3.90 -2.54 -9.85
CA SER A 41 -5.19 -2.27 -10.50
C SER A 41 -5.07 -1.17 -11.53
N THR A 42 -5.82 -1.30 -12.61
CA THR A 42 -5.90 -0.34 -13.71
C THR A 42 -6.88 0.81 -13.44
N LYS A 43 -7.36 0.94 -12.19
CA LYS A 43 -8.23 2.04 -11.73
C LYS A 43 -7.43 3.34 -11.60
N MET A 44 -7.04 3.92 -12.74
CA MET A 44 -6.28 5.17 -12.78
C MET A 44 -7.21 6.35 -13.00
N ALA A 45 -7.54 7.07 -11.93
CA ALA A 45 -8.09 8.42 -12.00
C ALA A 45 -6.93 9.43 -11.94
N ARG A 46 -7.02 10.53 -12.69
CA ARG A 46 -6.03 11.62 -12.57
C ARG A 46 -6.07 12.18 -11.15
N LEU A 47 -4.92 12.22 -10.47
CA LEU A 47 -4.81 12.74 -9.10
C LEU A 47 -5.11 14.25 -9.00
N ARG A 48 -4.91 14.99 -10.09
CA ARG A 48 -5.08 16.44 -10.15
C ARG A 48 -5.70 16.85 -11.49
N GLY A 49 -6.51 17.90 -11.46
CA GLY A 49 -7.04 18.56 -12.64
C GLY A 49 -7.04 20.08 -12.44
N ARG A 50 -7.21 20.83 -13.53
CA ARG A 50 -7.32 22.30 -13.50
C ARG A 50 -8.53 22.71 -14.32
N ALA A 51 -9.24 23.72 -13.83
CA ALA A 51 -10.33 24.39 -14.53
C ALA A 51 -10.26 25.90 -14.24
N PRO A 52 -10.85 26.74 -15.10
CA PRO A 52 -11.02 28.16 -14.82
C PRO A 52 -11.73 28.41 -13.48
N ARG A 53 -11.49 29.59 -12.89
CA ARG A 53 -12.13 29.99 -11.63
C ARG A 53 -13.64 30.09 -11.82
N GLY A 54 -14.40 29.42 -10.96
CA GLY A 54 -15.87 29.34 -11.05
C GLY A 54 -16.38 28.13 -11.83
N GLU A 55 -15.49 27.35 -12.46
CA GLU A 55 -15.86 26.15 -13.21
C GLU A 55 -15.48 24.86 -12.47
N ARG A 56 -16.31 23.84 -12.66
CA ARG A 56 -16.03 22.49 -12.13
C ARG A 56 -15.07 21.77 -13.07
N CYS A 57 -13.92 21.34 -12.55
CA CYS A 57 -13.00 20.44 -13.24
C CYS A 57 -13.65 19.04 -13.41
N ARG A 58 -14.19 18.77 -14.61
CA ARG A 58 -14.75 17.45 -14.96
C ARG A 58 -13.65 16.59 -15.57
N ALA A 59 -13.42 15.41 -15.00
CA ALA A 59 -12.54 14.40 -15.55
C ALA A 59 -13.30 13.08 -15.62
N GLY A 60 -13.33 12.46 -16.79
CA GLY A 60 -13.81 11.10 -16.93
C GLY A 60 -12.86 10.15 -16.20
N VAL A 61 -13.40 9.35 -15.29
CA VAL A 61 -12.71 8.16 -14.80
C VAL A 61 -13.28 7.03 -15.63
N PRO A 62 -12.45 6.25 -16.35
CA PRO A 62 -13.00 5.10 -17.03
C PRO A 62 -13.61 4.17 -15.96
N HIS A 63 -14.75 3.56 -16.25
CA HIS A 63 -15.45 2.64 -15.36
C HIS A 63 -15.67 1.27 -16.03
N GLY A 64 -14.64 0.74 -16.70
CA GLY A 64 -14.70 -0.55 -17.40
C GLY A 64 -14.50 -1.76 -16.49
N HIS A 65 -14.47 -2.96 -17.08
CA HIS A 65 -14.09 -4.21 -16.41
C HIS A 65 -12.59 -4.21 -16.11
N TRP A 66 -12.23 -3.67 -14.95
CA TRP A 66 -10.84 -3.58 -14.51
C TRP A 66 -10.29 -4.95 -14.13
N LYS A 67 -9.17 -5.32 -14.74
CA LYS A 67 -8.36 -6.45 -14.30
C LYS A 67 -7.47 -5.98 -13.15
N THR A 68 -7.53 -6.70 -12.03
CA THR A 68 -6.51 -6.64 -10.99
C THR A 68 -5.51 -7.73 -11.30
N THR A 69 -4.23 -7.38 -11.36
CA THR A 69 -3.13 -8.33 -11.47
C THR A 69 -2.47 -8.45 -10.12
N THR A 70 -2.45 -9.65 -9.57
CA THR A 70 -1.71 -9.98 -8.36
C THR A 70 -0.36 -10.57 -8.78
N PHE A 71 0.71 -10.09 -8.16
CA PHE A 71 2.04 -10.64 -8.27
C PHE A 71 2.51 -11.12 -6.90
N THR A 72 3.05 -12.33 -6.84
CA THR A 72 3.69 -12.88 -5.65
C THR A 72 5.17 -13.09 -5.96
N GLY A 73 6.04 -12.60 -5.09
CA GLY A 73 7.49 -12.69 -5.23
C GLY A 73 8.17 -13.06 -3.92
N ALA A 74 9.42 -13.52 -4.01
CA ALA A 74 10.29 -13.94 -2.91
C ALA A 74 11.71 -13.41 -3.14
#